data_AF-A0A660R430-F1
#
_entry.id   AF-A0A660R430-F1
#
_cell.length_a   1.000
_cell.length_b   1.000
_cell.length_c   1.000
_cell.angle_alpha   90.00
_cell.angle_beta   90.00
_cell.angle_gamma   90.00
#
_symmetry.space_group_name_H-M   'P 1'
#
loop_
_entity.id
_entity.type
_entity.pdbx_description
1 polymer ?
#
loop_
_entity_poly.entity_id
_entity_poly.type
_entity_poly.pdbx_seq_one_letter_code
_entity_poly.pdbx_strand_id
1 'polypeptide(L)'
;MAVGLRYHHSCVNCFGLNTDERNEKGLPCEVCLSEEVEPGEVLQCLEKNGKLMFYRYIKDFEKNFSDFSDFFKRVTGFPPTGFQRIWMKRVLLSKSFTAIAPTGVGKTTFGMVTSLWFSFHAKRSAMILPTLTLVLQIRERL
;
A
#
# COMPACT_ATOMS: atom_id res chain seq x y z
N MET A 1 -19.80 11.34 -13.24
CA MET A 1 -20.35 11.20 -14.59
C MET A 1 -19.33 11.77 -15.54
N ALA A 2 -18.75 10.89 -16.35
CA ALA A 2 -17.87 11.28 -17.44
C ALA A 2 -18.56 12.22 -18.43
N VAL A 3 -17.80 13.17 -18.97
CA VAL A 3 -18.30 14.25 -19.84
C VAL A 3 -17.68 14.22 -21.25
N GLY A 4 -17.12 13.08 -21.69
CA GLY A 4 -16.55 12.94 -23.04
C GLY A 4 -15.19 13.62 -23.24
N LEU A 5 -14.50 13.98 -22.16
CA LEU A 5 -13.21 14.67 -22.21
C LEU A 5 -12.03 13.69 -22.28
N ARG A 6 -10.88 14.20 -22.73
CA ARG A 6 -9.61 13.49 -22.72
C ARG A 6 -8.58 14.24 -21.90
N TYR A 7 -7.82 13.51 -21.09
CA TYR A 7 -6.84 14.09 -20.17
C TYR A 7 -5.45 13.53 -20.45
N HIS A 8 -4.49 14.42 -20.71
CA HIS A 8 -3.09 14.03 -20.79
C HIS A 8 -2.60 13.53 -19.43
N HIS A 9 -1.73 12.52 -19.45
CA HIS A 9 -1.12 11.91 -18.25
C HIS A 9 -2.08 11.24 -17.28
N SER A 10 -3.27 10.86 -17.74
CA SER A 10 -4.29 10.24 -16.89
C SER A 10 -4.33 8.71 -16.97
N CYS A 11 -3.72 8.09 -17.99
CA CYS A 11 -3.67 6.63 -18.05
C CYS A 11 -2.83 6.05 -16.90
N VAL A 12 -3.45 5.23 -16.06
CA VAL A 12 -2.83 4.60 -14.87
C VAL A 12 -1.70 3.61 -15.18
N ASN A 13 -1.59 3.15 -16.43
CA ASN A 13 -0.57 2.19 -16.85
C ASN A 13 0.61 2.85 -17.59
N CYS A 14 0.34 3.65 -18.63
CA CYS A 14 1.38 4.25 -19.48
C CYS A 14 1.60 5.75 -19.28
N PHE A 15 0.80 6.42 -18.44
CA PHE A 15 0.83 7.88 -18.26
C PHE A 15 0.62 8.69 -19.55
N GLY A 16 -0.04 8.07 -20.55
CA GLY A 16 -0.47 8.74 -21.77
C GLY A 16 -1.84 9.42 -21.63
N LEU A 17 -2.41 9.78 -22.78
CA LEU A 17 -3.78 10.27 -22.90
C LEU A 17 -4.76 9.14 -22.52
N ASN A 18 -5.79 9.47 -21.74
CA ASN A 18 -6.94 8.60 -21.49
C ASN A 18 -8.24 9.41 -21.55
N THR A 19 -9.36 8.70 -21.72
CA THR A 19 -10.72 9.26 -21.71
C THR A 19 -11.27 9.35 -20.29
N ASP A 20 -12.16 10.30 -20.06
CA ASP A 20 -12.87 10.47 -18.79
C ASP A 20 -13.64 9.19 -18.40
N GLU A 21 -14.35 8.58 -19.36
CA GLU A 21 -15.14 7.37 -19.17
C GLU A 21 -14.29 6.20 -18.66
N ARG A 22 -13.09 6.02 -19.24
CA ARG A 22 -12.18 4.94 -18.83
C ARG A 22 -11.54 5.23 -17.49
N ASN A 23 -11.17 6.48 -17.21
CA ASN A 23 -10.66 6.86 -15.89
C ASN A 23 -11.71 6.68 -14.78
N GLU A 24 -12.98 7.04 -15.03
CA GLU A 24 -14.09 6.85 -14.09
C GLU A 24 -14.30 5.35 -13.77
N LYS A 25 -14.14 4.48 -14.77
CA LYS A 25 -14.17 3.01 -14.61
C LYS A 25 -12.88 2.42 -14.02
N GLY A 26 -11.83 3.22 -13.82
CA GLY A 26 -10.51 2.74 -13.35
C GLY A 26 -9.72 1.94 -14.38
N LEU A 27 -10.00 2.12 -15.68
CA LEU A 27 -9.37 1.39 -16.78
C LEU A 27 -8.19 2.17 -17.40
N PRO A 28 -7.13 1.47 -17.84
CA PRO A 28 -6.10 2.05 -18.71
C PRO A 28 -6.69 2.51 -20.05
N CYS A 29 -5.97 3.37 -20.77
CA CYS A 29 -6.38 3.82 -22.11
C CYS A 29 -6.47 2.68 -23.13
N GLU A 30 -7.17 2.95 -24.23
CA GLU A 30 -7.45 2.01 -25.33
C GLU A 30 -6.15 1.49 -25.98
N VAL A 31 -5.07 2.27 -25.94
CA VAL A 31 -3.75 1.85 -26.42
C VAL A 31 -3.14 0.79 -25.51
N CYS A 32 -3.31 0.91 -24.19
CA CYS A 32 -2.82 -0.09 -23.23
C CYS A 32 -3.70 -1.33 -23.21
N LEU A 33 -5.01 -1.13 -23.20
CA LEU A 33 -6.01 -2.18 -23.11
C LEU A 33 -7.21 -1.77 -23.97
N SER A 34 -7.34 -2.39 -25.13
CA SER A 34 -8.37 -2.07 -26.11
C SER A 34 -9.77 -2.46 -25.64
N GLU A 35 -9.87 -3.56 -24.90
CA GLU A 35 -11.13 -4.06 -24.36
C GLU A 35 -11.49 -3.34 -23.05
N GLU A 36 -12.79 -3.21 -22.80
CA GLU A 36 -13.28 -2.93 -21.45
C GLU A 36 -13.46 -4.26 -20.72
N VAL A 37 -12.80 -4.39 -19.58
CA VAL A 37 -12.81 -5.58 -18.74
C VAL A 37 -13.17 -5.18 -17.32
N GLU A 38 -13.51 -6.15 -16.47
CA GLU A 38 -13.72 -5.86 -15.06
C GLU A 38 -12.39 -5.40 -14.40
N PRO A 39 -12.41 -4.46 -13.44
CA PRO A 39 -11.19 -3.95 -12.81
C PRO A 39 -10.25 -5.02 -12.24
N GLY A 40 -10.79 -6.17 -11.83
CA GLY A 40 -10.02 -7.32 -11.34
C GLY A 40 -9.17 -8.03 -12.40
N GLU A 41 -9.54 -7.90 -13.69
CA GLU A 41 -8.92 -8.61 -14.81
C GLU A 41 -7.83 -7.80 -15.51
N VAL A 42 -7.81 -6.48 -15.27
CA VAL A 42 -6.91 -5.51 -15.92
C VAL A 42 -5.44 -5.96 -15.87
N LEU A 43 -4.95 -6.44 -14.72
CA LEU A 43 -3.57 -6.90 -14.58
C LEU A 43 -3.25 -8.04 -15.55
N GLN A 44 -4.10 -9.09 -15.56
CA GLN A 44 -3.90 -10.28 -16.38
C GLN A 44 -3.96 -9.94 -17.87
N CYS A 45 -4.91 -9.09 -18.27
CA CYS A 45 -5.02 -8.65 -19.67
C CYS A 45 -3.80 -7.84 -20.11
N LEU A 46 -3.30 -6.91 -19.27
CA LEU A 46 -2.09 -6.15 -19.57
C LEU A 46 -0.85 -7.05 -19.69
N GLU A 47 -0.72 -8.08 -18.84
CA GLU A 47 0.37 -9.06 -18.92
C GLU A 47 0.30 -9.90 -20.19
N LYS A 48 -0.87 -10.48 -20.47
CA LYS A 48 -1.13 -11.28 -21.67
C LYS A 48 -0.83 -10.51 -22.95
N ASN A 49 -1.14 -9.22 -22.96
CA ASN A 49 -0.92 -8.35 -24.12
C ASN A 49 0.49 -7.76 -24.19
N GLY A 50 1.38 -8.08 -23.24
CA GLY A 50 2.75 -7.54 -23.19
C GLY A 50 2.80 -6.02 -22.98
N LYS A 51 1.75 -5.43 -22.39
CA LYS A 51 1.58 -3.98 -22.21
C LYS A 51 1.60 -3.55 -20.74
N LEU A 52 1.91 -4.46 -19.81
CA LEU A 52 2.00 -4.12 -18.40
C LEU A 52 3.19 -3.19 -18.14
N MET A 53 2.89 -2.01 -17.62
CA MET A 53 3.84 -0.94 -17.31
C MET A 53 3.68 -0.56 -15.83
N PHE A 54 3.29 0.69 -15.52
CA PHE A 54 3.19 1.18 -14.14
C PHE A 54 2.10 0.49 -13.32
N TYR A 55 1.08 -0.09 -13.98
CA TYR A 55 0.00 -0.76 -13.27
C TYR A 55 0.51 -1.92 -12.39
N ARG A 56 1.64 -2.55 -12.74
CA ARG A 56 2.33 -3.55 -11.91
C ARG A 56 2.62 -3.01 -10.52
N TYR A 57 3.22 -1.82 -10.45
CA TYR A 57 3.59 -1.18 -9.20
C TYR A 57 2.38 -0.97 -8.27
N ILE A 58 1.23 -0.59 -8.83
CA ILE A 58 -0.01 -0.38 -8.07
C ILE A 58 -0.50 -1.71 -7.49
N LYS A 59 -0.56 -2.77 -8.30
CA LYS A 59 -1.01 -4.10 -7.86
C LYS A 59 -0.06 -4.73 -6.85
N ASP A 60 1.24 -4.58 -7.04
CA ASP A 60 2.24 -5.02 -6.07
C ASP A 60 2.11 -4.28 -4.74
N PHE A 61 1.83 -2.97 -4.79
CA PHE A 61 1.57 -2.17 -3.59
C PHE A 61 0.31 -2.65 -2.84
N GLU A 62 -0.79 -2.91 -3.55
CA GLU A 62 -2.03 -3.44 -2.95
C GLU A 62 -1.80 -4.80 -2.29
N LYS A 63 -1.06 -5.70 -2.97
CA LYS A 63 -0.69 -7.01 -2.44
C LYS A 63 0.15 -6.86 -1.17
N ASN A 64 1.24 -6.09 -1.22
CA ASN A 64 2.08 -5.84 -0.05
C ASN A 64 1.31 -5.21 1.12
N PHE A 65 0.34 -4.34 0.83
CA PHE A 65 -0.53 -3.75 1.85
C PHE A 65 -1.47 -4.77 2.48
N SER A 66 -2.04 -5.68 1.69
CA SER A 66 -2.84 -6.80 2.20
C SER A 66 -1.99 -7.72 3.06
N ASP A 67 -0.83 -8.14 2.56
CA ASP A 67 0.07 -9.05 3.27
C ASP A 67 0.53 -8.48 4.62
N PHE A 68 0.86 -7.18 4.66
CA PHE A 68 1.22 -6.50 5.90
C PHE A 68 0.02 -6.34 6.87
N SER A 69 -1.17 -6.08 6.34
CA SER A 69 -2.40 -6.00 7.16
C SER A 69 -2.75 -7.35 7.79
N ASP A 70 -2.62 -8.43 7.02
CA ASP A 70 -2.86 -9.81 7.50
C ASP A 70 -1.80 -10.23 8.51
N PHE A 71 -0.54 -9.90 8.26
CA PHE A 71 0.53 -10.11 9.24
C PHE A 71 0.25 -9.39 10.56
N PHE A 72 -0.16 -8.12 10.49
CA PHE A 72 -0.51 -7.35 11.67
C PHE A 72 -1.64 -8.02 12.46
N LYS A 73 -2.68 -8.49 11.77
CA LYS A 73 -3.79 -9.20 12.40
C LYS A 73 -3.35 -10.53 13.02
N ARG A 74 -2.48 -11.30 12.35
CA ARG A 74 -1.93 -12.55 12.90
C ARG A 74 -1.11 -12.32 14.17
N VAL A 75 -0.28 -11.28 14.20
CA VAL A 75 0.60 -10.98 15.35
C VAL A 75 -0.17 -10.37 16.52
N THR A 76 -1.13 -9.49 16.26
CA THR A 76 -1.81 -8.72 17.32
C THR A 76 -3.17 -9.27 17.72
N GLY A 77 -3.77 -10.14 16.92
CA GLY A 77 -5.15 -10.63 17.08
C GLY A 77 -6.23 -9.68 16.51
N PHE A 78 -5.87 -8.45 16.10
CA PHE A 78 -6.82 -7.43 15.68
C PHE A 78 -6.42 -6.80 14.33
N PRO A 79 -7.38 -6.39 13.48
CA PRO A 79 -7.06 -5.65 12.27
C PRO A 79 -6.46 -4.27 12.60
N PRO A 80 -5.60 -3.72 11.73
CA PRO A 80 -5.03 -2.39 11.94
C PRO A 80 -6.12 -1.31 11.96
N THR A 81 -5.98 -0.36 12.87
CA THR A 81 -6.88 0.81 12.96
C THR A 81 -6.72 1.73 11.75
N GLY A 82 -7.64 2.69 11.56
CA GLY A 82 -7.56 3.67 10.47
C GLY A 82 -6.21 4.43 10.43
N PHE A 83 -5.70 4.86 11.58
CA PHE A 83 -4.38 5.50 11.69
C PHE A 83 -3.25 4.57 11.28
N GLN A 84 -3.27 3.33 11.77
CA GLN A 84 -2.25 2.33 11.46
C GLN A 84 -2.26 1.97 9.97
N ARG A 85 -3.43 1.88 9.31
CA ARG A 85 -3.52 1.67 7.86
C ARG A 85 -2.84 2.79 7.06
N ILE A 86 -2.97 4.05 7.49
CA ILE A 86 -2.27 5.18 6.85
C ILE A 86 -0.75 5.04 7.06
N TRP A 87 -0.32 4.69 8.26
CA TRP A 87 1.10 4.48 8.56
C TRP A 87 1.69 3.32 7.78
N MET A 88 0.98 2.19 7.66
CA MET A 88 1.37 1.05 6.82
C MET A 88 1.62 1.47 5.38
N LYS A 89 0.70 2.22 4.77
CA LYS A 89 0.88 2.75 3.41
C LYS A 89 2.15 3.59 3.30
N ARG A 90 2.43 4.46 4.28
CA ARG A 90 3.65 5.29 4.28
C ARG A 90 4.92 4.45 4.45
N VAL A 91 4.89 3.43 5.31
CA VAL A 91 5.99 2.47 5.50
C VAL A 91 6.30 1.72 4.21
N LEU A 92 5.28 1.18 3.53
CA LEU A 92 5.45 0.46 2.27
C LEU A 92 5.98 1.35 1.15
N LEU A 93 5.59 2.63 1.13
CA LEU A 93 6.15 3.63 0.23
C LEU A 93 7.54 4.13 0.65
N SER A 94 8.14 3.58 1.71
CA SER A 94 9.43 4.00 2.27
C SER A 94 9.49 5.50 2.61
N LYS A 95 8.37 6.07 3.07
CA LYS A 95 8.26 7.48 3.47
C LYS A 95 8.45 7.64 4.97
N SER A 96 9.29 8.59 5.39
CA SER A 96 9.40 9.03 6.78
C SER A 96 8.22 9.92 7.18
N PHE A 97 7.73 9.80 8.42
CA PHE A 97 6.59 10.61 8.90
C PHE A 97 6.51 10.70 10.42
N THR A 98 5.78 11.70 10.90
CA THR A 98 5.31 11.79 12.30
C THR A 98 4.00 11.03 12.46
N ALA A 99 3.92 10.14 13.45
CA ALA A 99 2.71 9.37 13.78
C ALA A 99 1.69 10.20 14.56
N ILE A 100 1.02 11.14 13.87
CA ILE A 100 0.01 12.03 14.46
C ILE A 100 -1.26 11.23 14.80
N ALA A 101 -1.48 11.00 16.10
CA ALA A 101 -2.69 10.40 16.64
C ALA A 101 -2.72 10.52 18.18
N PRO A 102 -3.89 10.41 18.84
CA PRO A 102 -4.00 10.36 20.30
C PRO A 102 -3.22 9.21 20.95
N THR A 103 -3.06 9.21 22.27
CA THR A 103 -2.56 8.04 23.01
C THR A 103 -3.55 6.88 22.92
N GLY A 104 -3.10 5.65 23.19
CA GLY A 104 -3.96 4.46 23.15
C GLY A 104 -4.20 3.85 21.77
N VAL A 105 -3.93 4.55 20.66
CA VAL A 105 -4.09 4.03 19.28
C VAL A 105 -3.08 2.96 18.86
N GLY A 106 -2.15 2.57 19.75
CA GLY A 106 -1.16 1.53 19.49
C GLY A 106 0.06 1.95 18.65
N LYS A 107 0.62 3.15 18.87
CA LYS A 107 1.87 3.61 18.22
C LYS A 107 3.05 2.66 18.47
N THR A 108 3.25 2.26 19.73
CA THR A 108 4.32 1.33 20.11
C THR A 108 4.10 -0.04 19.49
N THR A 109 2.86 -0.56 19.54
CA THR A 109 2.48 -1.83 18.88
C THR A 109 2.78 -1.77 17.38
N PHE A 110 2.40 -0.68 16.71
CA PHE A 110 2.70 -0.49 15.30
C PHE A 110 4.20 -0.51 15.01
N GLY A 111 5.01 0.16 15.84
CA GLY A 111 6.47 0.12 15.73
C GLY A 111 7.05 -1.29 15.85
N MET A 112 6.62 -2.06 16.86
CA MET A 112 7.06 -3.43 17.09
C MET A 112 6.65 -4.39 15.96
N VAL A 113 5.41 -4.28 15.47
CA VAL A 113 4.95 -5.13 14.36
C VAL A 113 5.67 -4.76 13.07
N THR A 114 5.94 -3.47 12.85
CA THR A 114 6.69 -3.01 11.66
C THR A 114 8.14 -3.48 11.69
N SER A 115 8.81 -3.42 12.84
CA SER A 115 10.18 -3.93 12.97
C SER A 115 10.24 -5.44 12.73
N LEU A 116 9.26 -6.18 13.26
CA LEU A 116 9.15 -7.62 13.02
C LEU A 116 8.87 -7.93 11.54
N TRP A 117 7.95 -7.20 10.89
CA TRP A 117 7.69 -7.33 9.46
C TRP A 117 8.95 -7.11 8.62
N PHE A 118 9.74 -6.09 8.95
CA PHE A 118 11.02 -5.84 8.28
C PHE A 118 12.04 -6.97 8.50
N SER A 119 12.10 -7.54 9.70
CA SER A 119 12.96 -8.70 9.97
C SER A 119 12.64 -9.88 9.05
N PHE A 120 11.35 -10.20 8.86
CA PHE A 120 10.91 -11.24 7.91
C PHE A 120 11.26 -10.94 6.44
N HIS A 121 11.50 -9.67 6.11
CA HIS A 121 11.92 -9.23 4.77
C HIS A 121 13.42 -8.91 4.70
N ALA A 122 14.22 -9.50 5.59
CA ALA A 122 15.68 -9.32 5.66
C ALA A 122 16.13 -7.85 5.79
N LYS A 123 15.28 -6.99 6.37
CA LYS A 123 15.58 -5.59 6.66
C LYS A 123 15.85 -5.42 8.16
N ARG A 124 16.72 -4.46 8.49
CA ARG A 124 17.04 -4.10 9.86
C ARG A 124 16.28 -2.86 10.28
N SER A 125 15.87 -2.81 11.54
CA SER A 125 15.18 -1.67 12.14
C SER A 125 15.66 -1.46 13.57
N ALA A 126 15.66 -0.21 14.02
CA ALA A 126 15.98 0.16 15.40
C ALA A 126 14.79 0.90 16.02
N MET A 127 14.43 0.55 17.24
CA MET A 127 13.48 1.31 18.06
C MET A 127 14.27 2.12 19.09
N ILE A 128 14.09 3.44 19.09
CA ILE A 128 14.69 4.36 20.06
C ILE A 128 13.61 4.81 21.03
N LEU A 129 13.85 4.62 22.33
CA LEU A 129 12.87 4.84 23.40
C LEU A 129 13.45 5.81 24.44
N PRO A 130 12.60 6.59 25.14
CA PRO A 130 13.07 7.62 26.06
C PRO A 130 13.59 7.06 27.40
N THR A 131 13.26 5.83 27.78
CA THR A 131 13.65 5.25 29.08
C THR A 131 14.05 3.77 28.94
N LEU A 132 14.96 3.32 29.82
CA LEU A 132 15.37 1.91 29.88
C LEU A 132 14.21 0.97 30.18
N THR A 133 13.26 1.38 31.04
CA THR A 133 12.08 0.57 31.38
C THR A 133 11.24 0.25 30.13
N LEU A 134 11.08 1.21 29.21
CA LEU A 134 10.37 0.97 27.94
C LEU A 134 11.15 0.03 27.01
N VAL A 135 12.48 0.10 27.01
CA VAL A 135 13.33 -0.84 26.26
C VAL A 135 13.12 -2.25 26.79
N LEU A 136 13.16 -2.44 28.12
CA LEU A 136 12.93 -3.75 28.75
C LEU A 136 11.52 -4.27 28.45
N GLN A 137 10.50 -3.42 28.56
CA GLN A 137 9.11 -3.79 28.25
C GLN A 137 8.93 -4.22 26.79
N ILE A 138 9.55 -3.52 25.83
CA ILE A 138 9.46 -3.90 24.41
C ILE A 138 10.21 -5.22 24.17
N ARG A 139 11.37 -5.40 24.80
CA ARG A 139 12.16 -6.64 24.69
C ARG A 139 11.41 -7.85 25.24
N GLU A 140 10.61 -7.70 26.28
CA GLU A 140 9.79 -8.78 26.84
C GLU A 140 8.57 -9.14 25.98
N ARG A 141 8.09 -8.19 25.16
CA ARG A 141 6.89 -8.36 24.32
C ARG A 141 7.20 -8.81 22.89
N LEU A 142 8.46 -8.70 22.45
CA LEU A 142 8.97 -9.19 21.17
C LEU A 142 9.49 -10.61 21.33
#